data_AF-A0A939ZM09-F1
#
_entry.id   AF-A0A939ZM09-F1
#
_cell.length_a   1.000
_cell.length_b   1.000
_cell.length_c   1.000
_cell.angle_alpha   90.00
_cell.angle_beta   90.00
_cell.angle_gamma   90.00
#
_symmetry.space_group_name_H-M   'P 1'
#
loop_
_entity.id
_entity.type
_entity.pdbx_description
1 polymer ?
#
loop_
_entity_poly.entity_id
_entity_poly.type
_entity_poly.pdbx_seq_one_letter_code
_entity_poly.pdbx_strand_id
1 'polypeptide(L)'
;MKKILIVLLLPLLLVSCQKAYTVKGNLVLIPCQDRTVRLQVISPEIVRVSVSPDGKFNDRQSLVVVPQEAFTDFKVELLKDVEEDGSFRKIRVTTDSLQVFVALDPDFIHDSGDIWFLDWGGGFMIPGVQKSRFEPITVEGKQAWSVQTLFETGYRNTESFYGLGQHQAGEFDHTDRNEELFQYNTKVSVPFVVSNQGYGLLFDAYSLSRWGNPKPYQQLGESFILYDKDGVKGALTGTYIPAKGEPLVQREDSLYYENEFVIQNLPKIPLNGAKVIYEGWIEAPETGDYDFIQYYAGFQQTTIGGQEVMSRRWRPAWNPNSYKFTVHLEQGVRTPVRIEWEPDGDVSYIGLRVAPLEDPELQDHISFWSEFEPYADYYLIWGGDYDGVIRGYRKLTGKAPVMPKWVLGFWQSRERYSTQQEVVSTLAEFRRRHIPIDNIVQDWQYWKDDQWGSHAFDEARYPDPEKMLDDVHAMHGRFMISVWPKFYTNTDHYKELKAAGYAYTHAEEAGLEDWLGHQQSFYDAYAEGGRQMFWRQIDESL
;
A
#
# COMPACT_ATOMS: atom_id res chain seq x y z
N MET A 1 -62.75 -35.91 -44.46
CA MET A 1 -61.84 -35.97 -43.30
C MET A 1 -60.40 -36.01 -43.81
N LYS A 2 -59.70 -34.86 -43.86
CA LYS A 2 -58.27 -34.81 -44.16
C LYS A 2 -57.52 -34.56 -42.86
N LYS A 3 -56.74 -35.54 -42.41
CA LYS A 3 -55.95 -35.49 -41.16
C LYS A 3 -54.73 -34.62 -41.38
N ILE A 4 -54.59 -33.59 -40.56
CA ILE A 4 -53.42 -32.72 -40.47
C ILE A 4 -52.38 -33.46 -39.62
N LEU A 5 -51.18 -33.66 -40.18
CA LEU A 5 -50.03 -34.21 -39.48
C LEU A 5 -49.26 -33.04 -38.87
N ILE A 6 -49.37 -32.84 -37.56
CA ILE A 6 -48.57 -31.86 -36.81
C ILE A 6 -47.22 -32.53 -36.52
N VAL A 7 -46.18 -32.07 -37.20
CA VAL A 7 -44.78 -32.41 -36.88
C VAL A 7 -44.31 -31.47 -35.78
N LEU A 8 -44.16 -32.00 -34.56
CA LEU A 8 -43.49 -31.33 -33.46
C LEU A 8 -41.97 -31.30 -33.75
N LEU A 9 -41.47 -30.13 -34.14
CA LEU A 9 -40.04 -29.83 -34.15
C LEU A 9 -39.59 -29.56 -32.70
N LEU A 10 -38.92 -30.53 -32.08
CA LEU A 10 -38.10 -30.28 -30.89
C LEU A 10 -36.96 -29.32 -31.29
N PRO A 11 -36.70 -28.24 -30.54
CA PRO A 11 -35.47 -27.48 -30.73
C PRO A 11 -34.32 -28.33 -30.19
N LEU A 12 -33.45 -28.81 -31.08
CA LEU A 12 -32.11 -29.23 -30.68
C LEU A 12 -31.40 -27.97 -30.15
N LEU A 13 -31.30 -27.87 -28.82
CA LEU A 13 -30.30 -27.03 -28.17
C LEU A 13 -28.93 -27.53 -28.62
N LEU A 14 -28.34 -26.85 -29.61
CA LEU A 14 -26.92 -26.95 -29.91
C LEU A 14 -26.17 -26.39 -28.70
N VAL A 15 -25.89 -27.25 -27.72
CA VAL A 15 -24.89 -26.98 -26.71
C VAL A 15 -23.56 -26.90 -27.45
N SER A 16 -23.13 -25.67 -27.73
CA SER A 16 -21.77 -25.38 -28.18
C SER A 16 -20.82 -26.04 -27.18
N CYS A 17 -20.07 -27.06 -27.63
CA CYS A 17 -19.07 -27.72 -26.82
C CYS A 17 -17.90 -26.74 -26.64
N GLN A 18 -18.05 -25.82 -25.69
CA GLN A 18 -17.01 -24.86 -25.34
C GLN A 18 -15.83 -25.66 -24.79
N LYS A 19 -14.63 -25.46 -25.35
CA LYS A 19 -13.42 -26.13 -24.88
C LYS A 19 -13.21 -25.76 -23.40
N ALA A 20 -12.89 -26.76 -22.58
CA ALA A 20 -12.64 -26.58 -21.15
C ALA A 20 -11.47 -25.62 -20.86
N TYR A 21 -10.54 -25.49 -21.80
CA TYR A 21 -9.46 -24.50 -21.76
C TYR A 21 -8.92 -24.22 -23.16
N THR A 22 -8.14 -23.14 -23.30
CA THR A 22 -7.36 -22.80 -24.49
C THR A 22 -5.93 -22.46 -24.11
N VAL A 23 -4.94 -23.01 -24.82
CA VAL A 23 -3.52 -22.70 -24.63
C VAL A 23 -3.02 -21.81 -25.77
N LYS A 24 -2.31 -20.73 -25.43
CA LYS A 24 -1.66 -19.84 -26.40
C LYS A 24 -0.27 -19.42 -25.87
N GLY A 25 0.77 -20.06 -26.39
CA GLY A 25 2.13 -19.86 -25.86
C GLY A 25 2.19 -20.33 -24.40
N ASN A 26 2.53 -19.42 -23.49
CA ASN A 26 2.58 -19.69 -22.05
C ASN A 26 1.28 -19.34 -21.29
N LEU A 27 0.21 -19.01 -22.01
CA LEU A 27 -1.10 -18.68 -21.43
C LEU A 27 -2.06 -19.86 -21.52
N VAL A 28 -2.79 -20.12 -20.43
CA VAL A 28 -3.90 -21.05 -20.33
C VAL A 28 -5.15 -20.28 -19.91
N LEU A 29 -6.13 -20.19 -20.80
CA LEU A 29 -7.44 -19.57 -20.55
C LEU A 29 -8.45 -20.63 -20.20
N ILE A 30 -9.14 -20.46 -19.07
CA ILE A 30 -10.03 -21.46 -18.46
C ILE A 30 -11.37 -20.77 -18.16
N PRO A 31 -12.38 -20.90 -19.03
CA PRO A 31 -13.72 -20.40 -18.77
C PRO A 31 -14.39 -21.23 -17.65
N CYS A 32 -14.84 -20.56 -16.60
CA CYS A 32 -15.58 -21.12 -15.47
C CYS A 32 -17.04 -20.63 -15.51
N GLN A 33 -17.86 -21.00 -14.53
CA GLN A 33 -19.31 -20.71 -14.57
C GLN A 33 -19.65 -19.21 -14.58
N ASP A 34 -18.99 -18.41 -13.73
CA ASP A 34 -19.26 -16.98 -13.52
C ASP A 34 -18.03 -16.08 -13.73
N ARG A 35 -16.91 -16.66 -14.17
CA ARG A 35 -15.62 -15.98 -14.33
C ARG A 35 -14.75 -16.68 -15.36
N THR A 36 -13.66 -16.04 -15.75
CA THR A 36 -12.58 -16.68 -16.51
C THR A 36 -11.29 -16.59 -15.72
N VAL A 37 -10.62 -17.73 -15.56
CA VAL A 37 -9.28 -17.82 -15.00
C VAL A 37 -8.26 -17.85 -16.14
N ARG A 38 -7.18 -17.09 -16.00
CA ARG A 38 -6.04 -17.11 -16.90
C ARG A 38 -4.77 -17.39 -16.12
N LEU A 39 -4.10 -18.48 -16.45
CA LEU A 39 -2.79 -18.82 -15.91
C LEU A 39 -1.73 -18.45 -16.95
N GLN A 40 -0.68 -17.75 -16.54
CA GLN A 40 0.51 -17.53 -17.34
C GLN A 40 1.70 -18.19 -16.67
N VAL A 41 2.28 -19.21 -17.30
CA VAL A 41 3.48 -19.87 -16.77
C VAL A 41 4.70 -19.02 -17.12
N ILE A 42 5.38 -18.47 -16.11
CA ILE A 42 6.55 -17.60 -16.28
C ILE A 42 7.84 -18.41 -16.15
N SER A 43 7.86 -19.39 -15.26
CA SER A 43 8.94 -20.37 -15.11
C SER A 43 8.40 -21.61 -14.38
N PRO A 44 9.24 -22.65 -14.16
CA PRO A 44 8.81 -23.79 -13.38
C PRO A 44 8.22 -23.40 -12.00
N GLU A 45 8.75 -22.35 -11.38
CA GLU A 45 8.42 -21.91 -10.03
C GLU A 45 7.47 -20.70 -9.97
N ILE A 46 7.11 -20.09 -11.10
CA ILE A 46 6.36 -18.84 -11.12
C ILE A 46 5.17 -18.93 -12.06
N VAL A 47 3.99 -18.69 -11.52
CA VAL A 47 2.72 -18.62 -12.26
C VAL A 47 2.02 -17.30 -11.95
N ARG A 48 1.68 -16.54 -13.00
CA ARG A 48 0.74 -15.42 -12.87
C ARG A 48 -0.68 -15.95 -12.96
N VAL A 49 -1.54 -15.47 -12.07
CA VAL A 49 -2.96 -15.75 -12.05
C VAL A 49 -3.71 -14.46 -12.31
N SER A 50 -4.57 -14.47 -13.33
CA SER A 50 -5.54 -13.41 -13.56
C SER A 50 -6.97 -13.97 -13.53
N VAL A 51 -7.89 -13.33 -12.81
CA VAL A 51 -9.31 -13.72 -12.73
C VAL A 51 -10.21 -12.56 -13.12
N SER A 52 -11.02 -12.74 -14.16
CA SER A 52 -11.96 -11.73 -14.67
C SER A 52 -13.41 -12.19 -14.54
N PRO A 53 -14.31 -11.39 -13.93
CA PRO A 53 -15.72 -11.75 -13.77
C PRO A 53 -16.53 -11.64 -15.08
N ASP A 54 -16.08 -10.86 -16.06
CA ASP A 54 -16.76 -10.72 -17.35
C ASP A 54 -16.03 -11.42 -18.52
N GLY A 55 -14.96 -12.16 -18.19
CA GLY A 55 -14.11 -12.88 -19.13
C GLY A 55 -13.23 -11.99 -20.00
N LYS A 56 -13.19 -10.67 -19.77
CA LYS A 56 -12.32 -9.75 -20.49
C LYS A 56 -11.06 -9.48 -19.68
N PHE A 57 -9.93 -9.57 -20.38
CA PHE A 57 -8.62 -9.20 -19.85
C PHE A 57 -8.14 -7.96 -20.60
N ASN A 58 -8.46 -6.79 -20.06
CA ASN A 58 -7.95 -5.51 -20.56
C ASN A 58 -6.54 -5.31 -20.00
N ASP A 59 -5.59 -6.08 -20.55
CA ASP A 59 -4.23 -6.13 -20.04
C ASP A 59 -3.60 -4.74 -20.07
N ARG A 60 -3.17 -4.27 -18.89
CA ARG A 60 -2.26 -3.13 -18.77
C ARG A 60 -0.82 -3.63 -18.83
N GLN A 61 0.07 -2.80 -19.36
CA GLN A 61 1.49 -3.02 -19.17
C GLN A 61 1.80 -2.87 -17.68
N SER A 62 2.40 -3.89 -17.08
CA SER A 62 2.83 -3.82 -15.69
C SER A 62 3.88 -2.72 -15.51
N LEU A 63 3.77 -1.94 -14.44
CA LEU A 63 4.77 -0.96 -14.03
C LEU A 63 5.93 -1.60 -13.26
N VAL A 64 5.71 -2.80 -12.70
CA VAL A 64 6.68 -3.45 -11.80
C VAL A 64 7.25 -4.74 -12.36
N VAL A 65 6.55 -5.45 -13.26
CA VAL A 65 7.04 -6.67 -13.89
C VAL A 65 7.74 -6.36 -15.20
N VAL A 66 9.03 -6.67 -15.28
CA VAL A 66 9.85 -6.50 -16.49
C VAL A 66 9.53 -7.59 -17.52
N PRO A 67 9.83 -7.39 -18.82
CA PRO A 67 9.58 -8.40 -19.84
C PRO A 67 10.15 -9.78 -19.47
N GLN A 68 9.32 -10.80 -19.62
CA GLN A 68 9.68 -12.19 -19.34
C GLN A 68 9.79 -12.99 -20.65
N GLU A 69 10.71 -13.94 -20.70
CA GLU A 69 10.73 -14.93 -21.78
C GLU A 69 9.56 -15.91 -21.61
N ALA A 70 8.93 -16.29 -22.73
CA ALA A 70 7.81 -17.23 -22.69
C ALA A 70 8.30 -18.64 -22.31
N PHE A 71 7.79 -19.16 -21.20
CA PHE A 71 8.06 -20.54 -20.77
C PHE A 71 6.98 -21.49 -21.31
N THR A 72 7.36 -22.49 -22.09
CA THR A 72 6.41 -23.41 -22.76
C THR A 72 6.55 -24.86 -22.32
N ASP A 73 7.48 -25.17 -21.42
CA ASP A 73 7.71 -26.54 -20.94
C ASP A 73 6.81 -26.85 -19.73
N PHE A 74 5.51 -26.94 -20.01
CA PHE A 74 4.49 -27.30 -19.03
C PHE A 74 3.40 -28.15 -19.70
N LYS A 75 2.69 -28.91 -18.87
CA LYS A 75 1.58 -29.76 -19.32
C LYS A 75 0.25 -29.18 -18.85
N VAL A 76 -0.78 -29.26 -19.68
CA VAL A 76 -2.17 -28.94 -19.30
C VAL A 76 -3.04 -30.18 -19.46
N GLU A 77 -3.79 -30.52 -18.42
CA GLU A 77 -4.64 -31.71 -18.38
C GLU A 77 -6.03 -31.36 -17.88
N LEU A 78 -7.05 -31.89 -18.55
CA LEU A 78 -8.40 -31.95 -18.00
C LEU A 78 -8.51 -33.23 -17.17
N LEU A 79 -8.69 -33.08 -15.87
CA LEU A 79 -8.93 -34.18 -14.95
C LEU A 79 -10.43 -34.28 -14.65
N LYS A 80 -10.89 -35.52 -14.43
CA LYS A 80 -12.23 -35.83 -13.95
C LYS A 80 -12.05 -36.81 -12.80
N ASP A 81 -12.53 -36.47 -11.62
CA ASP A 81 -12.44 -37.42 -10.50
C ASP A 81 -13.44 -38.57 -10.73
N VAL A 82 -12.96 -39.79 -10.50
CA VAL A 82 -13.70 -41.03 -10.80
C VAL A 82 -14.48 -41.53 -9.58
N GLU A 83 -14.21 -40.97 -8.40
CA GLU A 83 -14.83 -41.39 -7.12
C GLU A 83 -16.23 -40.78 -6.88
N GLU A 84 -16.57 -39.67 -7.54
CA GLU A 84 -17.90 -39.05 -7.57
C GLU A 84 -18.38 -38.94 -9.02
N ASP A 85 -19.28 -39.82 -9.47
CA ASP A 85 -20.06 -39.87 -10.74
C ASP A 85 -19.49 -39.25 -12.06
N GLY A 86 -18.22 -38.88 -12.12
CA GLY A 86 -17.57 -38.08 -13.15
C GLY A 86 -17.95 -36.59 -13.20
N SER A 87 -18.59 -36.01 -12.18
CA SER A 87 -19.12 -34.63 -12.24
C SER A 87 -18.09 -33.53 -11.93
N PHE A 88 -17.12 -33.75 -11.04
CA PHE A 88 -16.10 -32.75 -10.74
C PHE A 88 -14.98 -32.77 -11.79
N ARG A 89 -14.88 -31.69 -12.56
CA ARG A 89 -13.80 -31.49 -13.54
C ARG A 89 -12.88 -30.38 -13.07
N LYS A 90 -11.58 -30.57 -13.30
CA LYS A 90 -10.55 -29.57 -13.00
C LYS A 90 -9.49 -29.53 -14.08
N ILE A 91 -8.90 -28.36 -14.29
CA ILE A 91 -7.71 -28.18 -15.12
C ILE A 91 -6.49 -28.28 -14.22
N ARG A 92 -5.49 -29.08 -14.61
CA ARG A 92 -4.17 -29.12 -13.99
C ARG A 92 -3.13 -28.58 -14.97
N VAL A 93 -2.38 -27.56 -14.54
CA VAL A 93 -1.16 -27.07 -15.19
C VAL A 93 0.03 -27.58 -14.40
N THR A 94 0.97 -28.26 -15.05
CA THR A 94 2.12 -28.89 -14.38
C THR A 94 3.43 -28.40 -14.96
N THR A 95 4.33 -27.98 -14.08
CA THR A 95 5.73 -27.68 -14.36
C THR A 95 6.63 -28.65 -13.57
N ASP A 96 7.95 -28.51 -13.71
CA ASP A 96 8.93 -29.26 -12.91
C ASP A 96 8.90 -28.92 -11.42
N SER A 97 8.28 -27.80 -11.01
CA SER A 97 8.28 -27.34 -9.62
C SER A 97 6.88 -27.21 -9.01
N LEU A 98 5.84 -27.05 -9.84
CA LEU A 98 4.49 -26.73 -9.40
C LEU A 98 3.42 -27.53 -10.14
N GLN A 99 2.32 -27.79 -9.45
CA GLN A 99 1.04 -28.11 -10.05
C GLN A 99 0.03 -27.03 -9.66
N VAL A 100 -0.64 -26.44 -10.64
CA VAL A 100 -1.72 -25.48 -10.44
C VAL A 100 -3.00 -26.10 -10.90
N PHE A 101 -4.03 -26.02 -10.06
CA PHE A 101 -5.34 -26.57 -10.35
C PHE A 101 -6.38 -25.46 -10.44
N VAL A 102 -7.36 -25.63 -11.31
CA VAL A 102 -8.53 -24.75 -11.43
C VAL A 102 -9.78 -25.63 -11.52
N ALA A 103 -10.71 -25.46 -10.57
CA ALA A 103 -11.99 -26.13 -10.61
C ALA A 103 -12.85 -25.60 -11.78
N LEU A 104 -13.43 -26.49 -12.57
CA LEU A 104 -14.39 -26.13 -13.62
C LEU A 104 -15.83 -26.23 -13.14
N ASP A 105 -16.11 -27.23 -12.32
CA ASP A 105 -17.40 -27.48 -11.70
C ASP A 105 -17.26 -27.36 -10.19
N PRO A 106 -18.32 -26.94 -9.48
CA PRO A 106 -18.31 -26.97 -8.02
C PRO A 106 -18.38 -28.41 -7.50
N ASP A 107 -17.78 -28.66 -6.34
CA ASP A 107 -17.98 -29.86 -5.52
C ASP A 107 -18.35 -29.48 -4.06
N PHE A 108 -18.12 -30.37 -3.09
CA PHE A 108 -18.42 -30.09 -1.68
C PHE A 108 -17.45 -29.07 -1.03
N ILE A 109 -16.26 -28.86 -1.61
CA ILE A 109 -15.16 -28.06 -1.01
C ILE A 109 -14.79 -26.87 -1.91
N HIS A 110 -14.98 -26.99 -3.23
CA HIS A 110 -14.54 -26.05 -4.24
C HIS A 110 -15.70 -25.47 -5.03
N ASP A 111 -15.61 -24.18 -5.34
CA ASP A 111 -16.46 -23.49 -6.30
C ASP A 111 -15.83 -23.50 -7.70
N SER A 112 -16.64 -23.26 -8.74
CA SER A 112 -16.11 -23.11 -10.11
C SER A 112 -15.16 -21.89 -10.20
N GLY A 113 -13.94 -22.12 -10.65
CA GLY A 113 -12.89 -21.10 -10.76
C GLY A 113 -11.99 -20.95 -9.54
N ASP A 114 -12.19 -21.76 -8.50
CA ASP A 114 -11.26 -21.89 -7.38
C ASP A 114 -9.90 -22.42 -7.85
N ILE A 115 -8.83 -21.88 -7.26
CA ILE A 115 -7.44 -22.14 -7.67
C ILE A 115 -6.64 -22.64 -6.48
N TRP A 116 -5.85 -23.69 -6.65
CA TRP A 116 -4.90 -24.14 -5.63
C TRP A 116 -3.61 -24.67 -6.25
N PHE A 117 -2.55 -24.70 -5.45
CA PHE A 117 -1.20 -24.98 -5.91
C PHE A 117 -0.59 -26.10 -5.07
N LEU A 118 0.14 -27.03 -5.68
CA LEU A 118 0.91 -28.07 -4.99
C LEU A 118 2.38 -28.01 -5.43
N ASP A 119 3.30 -28.12 -4.48
CA ASP A 119 4.72 -28.39 -4.76
C ASP A 119 4.98 -29.91 -4.91
N TRP A 120 6.14 -30.26 -5.48
CA TRP A 120 6.59 -31.66 -5.65
C TRP A 120 7.35 -32.24 -4.44
N GLY A 121 7.60 -31.46 -3.40
CA GLY A 121 8.43 -31.79 -2.24
C GLY A 121 7.69 -32.32 -1.02
N GLY A 122 6.35 -32.17 -0.91
CA GLY A 122 5.68 -32.57 0.33
C GLY A 122 4.14 -32.58 0.39
N GLY A 123 3.40 -32.34 -0.68
CA GLY A 123 1.95 -32.57 -0.72
C GLY A 123 1.06 -31.50 -0.05
N PHE A 124 1.57 -30.29 0.19
CA PHE A 124 0.79 -29.18 0.77
C PHE A 124 0.23 -28.23 -0.29
N MET A 125 -0.97 -27.69 -0.02
CA MET A 125 -1.58 -26.62 -0.80
C MET A 125 -0.97 -25.28 -0.39
N ILE A 126 -0.36 -24.57 -1.35
CA ILE A 126 0.44 -23.38 -1.05
C ILE A 126 0.16 -22.22 -2.01
N PRO A 127 -0.67 -21.22 -1.63
CA PRO A 127 -1.60 -21.26 -0.50
C PRO A 127 -2.72 -22.28 -0.73
N GLY A 128 -3.65 -22.38 0.24
CA GLY A 128 -4.91 -23.10 0.06
C GLY A 128 -5.78 -22.52 -1.07
N VAL A 129 -7.07 -22.85 -1.08
CA VAL A 129 -7.96 -22.45 -2.17
C VAL A 129 -8.04 -20.92 -2.26
N GLN A 130 -7.83 -20.41 -3.48
CA GLN A 130 -7.90 -19.00 -3.79
C GLN A 130 -9.27 -18.64 -4.37
N LYS A 131 -9.92 -17.63 -3.79
CA LYS A 131 -11.21 -17.08 -4.22
C LYS A 131 -11.09 -15.58 -4.52
N SER A 132 -11.93 -15.08 -5.43
CA SER A 132 -11.99 -13.63 -5.75
C SER A 132 -13.41 -13.10 -5.65
N ARG A 133 -13.56 -11.89 -5.10
CA ARG A 133 -14.80 -11.10 -5.07
C ARG A 133 -14.58 -9.79 -5.84
N PHE A 134 -15.63 -9.34 -6.54
CA PHE A 134 -15.56 -8.19 -7.46
C PHE A 134 -16.75 -7.26 -7.24
N GLU A 135 -16.46 -5.96 -7.10
CA GLU A 135 -17.48 -4.91 -7.06
C GLU A 135 -17.20 -3.88 -8.17
N PRO A 136 -18.18 -3.55 -9.04
CA PRO A 136 -17.94 -2.58 -10.11
C PRO A 136 -17.64 -1.18 -9.54
N ILE A 137 -16.60 -0.53 -10.06
CA ILE A 137 -16.24 0.84 -9.70
C ILE A 137 -16.04 1.70 -10.95
N THR A 138 -16.37 2.99 -10.86
CA THR A 138 -16.14 3.96 -11.95
C THR A 138 -15.46 5.21 -11.41
N VAL A 139 -14.31 5.57 -11.98
CA VAL A 139 -13.54 6.76 -11.63
C VAL A 139 -13.25 7.52 -12.91
N GLU A 140 -13.65 8.80 -12.97
CA GLU A 140 -13.46 9.67 -14.15
C GLU A 140 -13.94 9.05 -15.48
N GLY A 141 -15.05 8.28 -15.43
CA GLY A 141 -15.63 7.58 -16.58
C GLY A 141 -14.92 6.28 -16.99
N LYS A 142 -13.83 5.89 -16.31
CA LYS A 142 -13.17 4.60 -16.50
C LYS A 142 -13.81 3.56 -15.59
N GLN A 143 -14.17 2.41 -16.16
CA GLN A 143 -14.76 1.28 -15.44
C GLN A 143 -13.69 0.26 -15.06
N ALA A 144 -13.78 -0.25 -13.83
CA ALA A 144 -12.92 -1.29 -13.29
C ALA A 144 -13.66 -2.05 -12.17
N TRP A 145 -12.91 -2.80 -11.36
CA TRP A 145 -13.41 -3.55 -10.22
C TRP A 145 -12.63 -3.18 -8.95
N SER A 146 -13.35 -2.99 -7.85
CA SER A 146 -12.82 -3.22 -6.50
C SER A 146 -12.70 -4.73 -6.34
N VAL A 147 -11.48 -5.20 -6.06
CA VAL A 147 -11.13 -6.62 -6.08
C VAL A 147 -10.69 -7.05 -4.70
N GLN A 148 -11.28 -8.13 -4.19
CA GLN A 148 -10.78 -8.85 -3.03
C GLN A 148 -10.30 -10.24 -3.46
N THR A 149 -9.05 -10.57 -3.14
CA THR A 149 -8.45 -11.89 -3.34
C THR A 149 -8.27 -12.55 -1.98
N LEU A 150 -8.77 -13.77 -1.86
CA LEU A 150 -8.78 -14.57 -0.64
C LEU A 150 -7.95 -15.83 -0.86
N PHE A 151 -7.13 -16.22 0.11
CA PHE A 151 -6.36 -17.46 0.06
C PHE A 151 -6.51 -18.21 1.37
N GLU A 152 -7.11 -19.39 1.33
CA GLU A 152 -7.26 -20.23 2.51
C GLU A 152 -5.90 -20.57 3.14
N THR A 153 -5.77 -20.30 4.43
CA THR A 153 -4.65 -20.71 5.26
C THR A 153 -5.06 -22.01 5.93
N GLY A 154 -4.86 -23.13 5.23
CA GLY A 154 -5.40 -24.45 5.64
C GLY A 154 -5.04 -24.90 7.06
N TYR A 155 -4.09 -24.25 7.75
CA TYR A 155 -3.71 -24.53 9.13
C TYR A 155 -3.20 -23.27 9.84
N ARG A 156 -4.13 -22.49 10.37
CA ARG A 156 -3.95 -21.20 11.08
C ARG A 156 -2.89 -21.07 12.18
N ASN A 157 -2.15 -22.12 12.52
CA ASN A 157 -1.20 -22.06 13.63
C ASN A 157 0.27 -22.18 13.21
N THR A 158 0.59 -22.19 11.91
CA THR A 158 1.98 -22.35 11.47
C THR A 158 2.44 -21.38 10.38
N GLU A 159 1.54 -20.62 9.76
CA GLU A 159 1.91 -19.73 8.66
C GLU A 159 2.16 -18.30 9.12
N SER A 160 3.26 -17.72 8.64
CA SER A 160 3.71 -16.36 8.96
C SER A 160 3.95 -15.57 7.69
N PHE A 161 3.56 -14.30 7.70
CA PHE A 161 3.64 -13.41 6.53
C PHE A 161 4.54 -12.20 6.78
N TYR A 162 5.47 -11.96 5.86
CA TYR A 162 6.42 -10.85 5.96
C TYR A 162 6.46 -10.06 4.64
N GLY A 163 6.71 -8.75 4.71
CA GLY A 163 6.88 -7.91 3.53
C GLY A 163 5.97 -6.68 3.59
N LEU A 164 5.13 -6.52 2.57
CA LEU A 164 4.21 -5.39 2.37
C LEU A 164 4.88 -4.01 2.20
N GLY A 165 6.19 -3.91 2.44
CA GLY A 165 7.00 -2.70 2.28
C GLY A 165 7.60 -2.22 3.61
N GLN A 166 7.59 -0.91 3.82
CA GLN A 166 8.07 -0.24 5.03
C GLN A 166 6.90 0.40 5.77
N HIS A 167 6.59 -0.14 6.94
CA HIS A 167 5.48 0.30 7.81
C HIS A 167 5.97 0.78 9.17
N GLN A 168 5.15 1.60 9.85
CA GLN A 168 5.57 2.36 11.03
C GLN A 168 4.83 1.96 12.33
N ALA A 169 3.95 0.97 12.26
CA ALA A 169 3.15 0.51 13.39
C ALA A 169 3.92 -0.45 14.33
N GLY A 170 5.13 -0.90 13.95
CA GLY A 170 5.91 -1.87 14.73
C GLY A 170 5.48 -3.32 14.53
N GLU A 171 4.59 -3.59 13.58
CA GLU A 171 4.22 -4.94 13.15
C GLU A 171 5.37 -5.57 12.35
N PHE A 172 5.54 -6.89 12.49
CA PHE A 172 6.62 -7.64 11.85
C PHE A 172 6.09 -8.88 11.12
N ASP A 173 5.37 -9.74 11.84
CA ASP A 173 4.56 -10.79 11.25
C ASP A 173 3.15 -10.24 10.97
N HIS A 174 2.72 -10.37 9.73
CA HIS A 174 1.44 -9.87 9.23
C HIS A 174 0.31 -10.92 9.25
N THR A 175 0.55 -12.11 9.79
CA THR A 175 -0.53 -13.06 10.09
C THR A 175 -1.52 -12.45 11.07
N ASP A 176 -2.81 -12.51 10.72
CA ASP A 176 -3.92 -11.92 11.49
C ASP A 176 -3.74 -10.42 11.78
N ARG A 177 -3.02 -9.69 10.91
CA ARG A 177 -2.84 -8.24 10.99
C ARG A 177 -3.47 -7.52 9.81
N ASN A 178 -3.74 -6.23 10.03
CA ASN A 178 -4.35 -5.34 9.05
C ASN A 178 -3.35 -4.28 8.61
N GLU A 179 -3.15 -4.09 7.31
CA GLU A 179 -2.30 -2.99 6.79
C GLU A 179 -2.90 -2.36 5.54
N GLU A 180 -3.05 -1.04 5.55
CA GLU A 180 -3.51 -0.27 4.39
C GLU A 180 -2.32 0.11 3.53
N LEU A 181 -2.30 -0.29 2.27
CA LEU A 181 -1.17 -0.10 1.36
C LEU A 181 -1.35 1.19 0.55
N PHE A 182 -0.71 2.27 1.03
CA PHE A 182 -0.63 3.57 0.37
C PHE A 182 0.71 4.25 0.68
N GLN A 183 1.08 5.22 -0.15
CA GLN A 183 2.33 5.95 -0.01
C GLN A 183 2.14 7.19 0.89
N TYR A 184 2.98 7.34 1.91
CA TYR A 184 2.99 8.51 2.78
C TYR A 184 4.39 8.72 3.36
N ASN A 185 4.70 9.92 3.85
CA ASN A 185 6.01 10.15 4.48
C ASN A 185 6.26 9.11 5.59
N THR A 186 7.41 8.43 5.55
CA THR A 186 7.81 7.28 6.39
C THR A 186 7.16 5.92 6.08
N LYS A 187 6.09 5.87 5.27
CA LYS A 187 5.35 4.65 4.89
C LYS A 187 5.50 4.36 3.38
N VAL A 188 6.05 3.20 3.05
CA VAL A 188 6.25 2.77 1.65
C VAL A 188 5.56 1.44 1.45
N SER A 189 4.58 1.39 0.56
CA SER A 189 3.86 0.15 0.29
C SER A 189 4.42 -0.57 -0.93
N VAL A 190 4.71 -1.86 -0.75
CA VAL A 190 5.13 -2.80 -1.80
C VAL A 190 4.20 -4.01 -1.68
N PRO A 191 3.28 -4.25 -2.63
CA PRO A 191 2.27 -5.30 -2.54
C PRO A 191 2.86 -6.70 -2.82
N PHE A 192 3.85 -7.07 -2.01
CA PHE A 192 4.57 -8.33 -2.07
C PHE A 192 4.71 -8.89 -0.66
N VAL A 193 4.32 -10.15 -0.49
CA VAL A 193 4.43 -10.87 0.78
C VAL A 193 5.19 -12.17 0.57
N VAL A 194 5.91 -12.58 1.60
CA VAL A 194 6.63 -13.84 1.68
C VAL A 194 6.07 -14.64 2.85
N SER A 195 5.73 -15.91 2.58
CA SER A 195 5.31 -16.87 3.59
C SER A 195 6.50 -17.67 4.12
N ASN A 196 6.45 -18.04 5.40
CA ASN A 196 7.37 -19.02 5.97
C ASN A 196 7.25 -20.44 5.37
N GLN A 197 6.21 -20.70 4.57
CA GLN A 197 6.02 -21.94 3.80
C GLN A 197 6.81 -21.96 2.48
N GLY A 198 7.67 -20.97 2.21
CA GLY A 198 8.59 -20.98 1.07
C GLY A 198 7.97 -20.50 -0.26
N TYR A 199 6.85 -19.77 -0.20
CA TYR A 199 6.27 -19.08 -1.35
C TYR A 199 6.11 -17.58 -1.10
N GLY A 200 5.88 -16.82 -2.16
CA GLY A 200 5.49 -15.42 -2.09
C GLY A 200 4.37 -15.08 -3.07
N LEU A 201 3.65 -14.01 -2.75
CA LEU A 201 2.60 -13.45 -3.59
C LEU A 201 2.96 -12.01 -3.93
N LEU A 202 3.07 -11.71 -5.23
CA LEU A 202 3.19 -10.36 -5.75
C LEU A 202 1.86 -9.96 -6.38
N PHE A 203 1.17 -8.99 -5.80
CA PHE A 203 -0.04 -8.42 -6.38
C PHE A 203 0.35 -7.27 -7.31
N ASP A 204 -0.04 -7.36 -8.58
CA ASP A 204 0.28 -6.32 -9.58
C ASP A 204 -0.77 -5.22 -9.54
N ALA A 205 -0.83 -4.51 -8.40
CA ALA A 205 -1.85 -3.54 -8.01
C ALA A 205 -1.22 -2.16 -7.72
N TYR A 206 -1.89 -1.08 -8.14
CA TYR A 206 -1.38 0.30 -7.99
C TYR A 206 -2.33 1.27 -7.29
N SER A 207 -3.60 0.88 -7.11
CA SER A 207 -4.54 1.66 -6.30
C SER A 207 -4.29 1.46 -4.80
N LEU A 208 -5.06 2.15 -3.96
CA LEU A 208 -5.12 1.83 -2.54
C LEU A 208 -5.43 0.33 -2.38
N SER A 209 -4.65 -0.36 -1.57
CA SER A 209 -4.87 -1.77 -1.27
C SER A 209 -4.92 -2.01 0.24
N ARG A 210 -5.39 -3.18 0.67
CA ARG A 210 -5.39 -3.60 2.08
C ARG A 210 -4.98 -5.06 2.20
N TRP A 211 -4.15 -5.34 3.19
CA TRP A 211 -3.86 -6.68 3.70
C TRP A 211 -4.70 -6.92 4.96
N GLY A 212 -5.28 -8.12 5.08
CA GLY A 212 -6.20 -8.46 6.16
C GLY A 212 -7.59 -7.89 5.88
N ASN A 213 -8.14 -7.10 6.80
CA ASN A 213 -9.48 -6.55 6.69
C ASN A 213 -9.64 -5.69 5.41
N PRO A 214 -10.58 -6.01 4.51
CA PRO A 214 -10.78 -5.27 3.26
C PRO A 214 -11.46 -3.92 3.48
N LYS A 215 -12.08 -3.71 4.65
CA LYS A 215 -12.85 -2.50 4.96
C LYS A 215 -11.94 -1.44 5.61
N PRO A 216 -12.22 -0.15 5.39
CA PRO A 216 -11.54 0.93 6.09
C PRO A 216 -11.84 0.87 7.60
N TYR A 217 -10.91 1.40 8.41
CA TYR A 217 -11.15 1.65 9.82
C TYR A 217 -12.27 2.67 10.03
N GLN A 218 -13.13 2.39 11.01
CA GLN A 218 -14.32 3.16 11.39
C GLN A 218 -14.04 4.12 12.54
N GLN A 219 -14.79 5.22 12.59
CA GLN A 219 -14.73 6.15 13.73
C GLN A 219 -15.36 5.49 14.97
N LEU A 220 -14.92 5.88 16.18
CA LEU A 220 -15.40 5.26 17.41
C LEU A 220 -16.93 5.24 17.53
N GLY A 221 -17.62 6.33 17.17
CA GLY A 221 -19.08 6.42 17.25
C GLY A 221 -19.84 5.55 16.23
N GLU A 222 -19.16 5.03 15.21
CA GLU A 222 -19.73 4.11 14.23
C GLU A 222 -19.71 2.66 14.74
N SER A 223 -18.71 2.31 15.56
CA SER A 223 -18.50 0.95 16.06
C SER A 223 -18.90 0.75 17.51
N PHE A 224 -19.00 1.83 18.30
CA PHE A 224 -19.26 1.79 19.74
C PHE A 224 -20.37 2.76 20.16
N ILE A 225 -21.08 2.41 21.23
CA ILE A 225 -21.86 3.40 21.96
C ILE A 225 -20.90 4.20 22.85
N LEU A 226 -20.85 5.51 22.65
CA LEU A 226 -20.00 6.41 23.43
C LEU A 226 -20.76 6.97 24.64
N TYR A 227 -20.04 7.15 25.76
CA TYR A 227 -20.51 7.88 26.94
C TYR A 227 -19.44 8.88 27.36
N ASP A 228 -19.87 10.10 27.66
CA ASP A 228 -18.95 11.15 28.09
C ASP A 228 -18.53 10.93 29.55
N LYS A 229 -17.63 11.75 30.12
CA LYS A 229 -17.08 11.54 31.47
C LYS A 229 -18.13 11.55 32.60
N ASP A 230 -19.31 12.08 32.35
CA ASP A 230 -20.44 12.13 33.30
C ASP A 230 -21.44 10.98 33.04
N GLY A 231 -21.16 10.11 32.05
CA GLY A 231 -21.94 8.94 31.71
C GLY A 231 -23.10 9.22 30.76
N VAL A 232 -23.13 10.37 30.09
CA VAL A 232 -24.18 10.73 29.13
C VAL A 232 -23.86 10.15 27.76
N LYS A 233 -24.82 9.40 27.20
CA LYS A 233 -24.69 8.70 25.92
C LYS A 233 -24.50 9.66 24.74
N GLY A 234 -23.69 9.25 23.76
CA GLY A 234 -23.59 9.84 22.42
C GLY A 234 -22.28 10.54 22.07
N ALA A 235 -21.33 10.68 22.99
CA ALA A 235 -20.05 11.36 22.77
C ALA A 235 -19.04 11.00 23.86
N LEU A 236 -17.76 11.29 23.64
CA LEU A 236 -16.74 11.41 24.70
C LEU A 236 -16.69 12.86 25.21
N THR A 237 -15.94 13.12 26.29
CA THR A 237 -15.61 14.49 26.70
C THR A 237 -14.22 14.88 26.20
N GLY A 238 -14.12 15.97 25.43
CA GLY A 238 -12.87 16.66 25.15
C GLY A 238 -12.65 17.82 26.12
N THR A 239 -11.58 17.77 26.90
CA THR A 239 -11.12 18.86 27.78
C THR A 239 -9.84 19.44 27.20
N TYR A 240 -9.88 20.70 26.80
CA TYR A 240 -8.78 21.39 26.18
C TYR A 240 -8.25 22.50 27.09
N ILE A 241 -6.97 22.43 27.44
CA ILE A 241 -6.31 23.32 28.39
C ILE A 241 -5.19 24.04 27.62
N PRO A 242 -5.44 25.25 27.10
CA PRO A 242 -4.42 25.99 26.36
C PRO A 242 -3.32 26.51 27.30
N ALA A 243 -2.13 26.78 26.77
CA ALA A 243 -1.04 27.40 27.54
C ALA A 243 -1.42 28.79 28.10
N LYS A 244 -2.32 29.49 27.40
CA LYS A 244 -2.89 30.78 27.79
C LYS A 244 -4.36 30.83 27.40
N GLY A 245 -5.19 31.33 28.30
CA GLY A 245 -6.64 31.43 28.11
C GLY A 245 -7.41 30.46 29.00
N GLU A 246 -8.73 30.47 28.86
CA GLU A 246 -9.61 29.62 29.66
C GLU A 246 -9.71 28.21 29.04
N PRO A 247 -9.77 27.15 29.86
CA PRO A 247 -10.05 25.81 29.37
C PRO A 247 -11.41 25.71 28.70
N LEU A 248 -11.50 24.84 27.69
CA LEU A 248 -12.75 24.48 27.03
C LEU A 248 -13.07 23.02 27.34
N VAL A 249 -14.33 22.74 27.66
CA VAL A 249 -14.85 21.37 27.78
C VAL A 249 -16.02 21.23 26.83
N GLN A 250 -15.98 20.23 25.96
CA GLN A 250 -17.08 19.92 25.05
C GLN A 250 -17.26 18.42 24.85
N ARG A 251 -18.40 18.06 24.25
CA ARG A 251 -18.72 16.68 23.89
C ARG A 251 -18.24 16.43 22.46
N GLU A 252 -17.56 15.31 22.25
CA GLU A 252 -16.98 14.90 20.98
C GLU A 252 -17.62 13.59 20.53
N ASP A 253 -18.41 13.64 19.45
CA ASP A 253 -18.99 12.44 18.83
C ASP A 253 -17.98 11.64 18.00
N SER A 254 -16.84 12.27 17.67
CA SER A 254 -15.74 11.68 16.93
C SER A 254 -14.37 12.15 17.43
N LEU A 255 -13.38 11.26 17.32
CA LEU A 255 -11.96 11.58 17.46
C LEU A 255 -11.29 11.35 16.10
N TYR A 256 -11.52 12.27 15.16
CA TYR A 256 -11.03 12.17 13.78
C TYR A 256 -10.54 13.53 13.25
N TYR A 257 -9.31 13.88 13.62
CA TYR A 257 -8.63 15.09 13.20
C TYR A 257 -7.32 14.72 12.50
N GLU A 258 -7.44 13.95 11.41
CA GLU A 258 -6.31 13.26 10.73
C GLU A 258 -5.82 13.94 9.44
N ASN A 259 -6.50 15.00 8.97
CA ASN A 259 -6.09 15.73 7.75
C ASN A 259 -6.57 17.19 7.76
N GLU A 260 -6.06 17.99 6.82
CA GLU A 260 -6.29 19.44 6.71
C GLU A 260 -7.76 19.87 6.60
N PHE A 261 -8.64 18.98 6.11
CA PHE A 261 -10.07 19.25 5.98
C PHE A 261 -10.79 19.06 7.31
N VAL A 262 -10.43 18.03 8.08
CA VAL A 262 -11.13 17.68 9.33
C VAL A 262 -10.54 18.35 10.56
N ILE A 263 -9.26 18.73 10.58
CA ILE A 263 -8.68 19.50 11.69
C ILE A 263 -9.36 20.87 11.87
N GLN A 264 -10.06 21.36 10.85
CA GLN A 264 -10.83 22.61 10.93
C GLN A 264 -12.00 22.50 11.92
N ASN A 265 -12.43 21.28 12.24
CA ASN A 265 -13.47 20.97 13.22
C ASN A 265 -12.96 20.98 14.66
N LEU A 266 -11.65 21.06 14.89
CA LEU A 266 -11.11 21.27 16.24
C LEU A 266 -11.60 22.62 16.79
N PRO A 267 -11.80 22.73 18.12
CA PRO A 267 -12.10 23.99 18.76
C PRO A 267 -11.10 25.08 18.39
N LYS A 268 -11.61 26.32 18.26
CA LYS A 268 -10.80 27.51 18.00
C LYS A 268 -10.06 27.96 19.26
N ILE A 269 -9.13 27.13 19.71
CA ILE A 269 -8.22 27.39 20.82
C ILE A 269 -6.77 27.28 20.33
N PRO A 270 -5.82 27.97 20.97
CA PRO A 270 -4.40 27.75 20.69
C PRO A 270 -3.97 26.33 21.09
N LEU A 271 -3.50 25.54 20.13
CA LEU A 271 -3.04 24.16 20.36
C LEU A 271 -1.58 24.06 20.79
N ASN A 272 -0.75 25.02 20.37
CA ASN A 272 0.65 25.03 20.72
C ASN A 272 0.83 25.24 22.24
N GLY A 273 1.48 24.26 22.89
CA GLY A 273 1.62 24.19 24.34
C GLY A 273 0.33 23.82 25.10
N ALA A 274 -0.75 23.43 24.41
CA ALA A 274 -1.97 22.96 25.06
C ALA A 274 -1.82 21.53 25.59
N LYS A 275 -2.64 21.19 26.58
CA LYS A 275 -2.92 19.81 26.98
C LYS A 275 -4.38 19.50 26.70
N VAL A 276 -4.64 18.44 25.96
CA VAL A 276 -5.97 17.96 25.59
C VAL A 276 -6.18 16.58 26.19
N ILE A 277 -7.37 16.34 26.71
CA ILE A 277 -7.78 15.07 27.30
C ILE A 277 -9.11 14.68 26.67
N TYR A 278 -9.15 13.52 26.03
CA TYR A 278 -10.40 12.88 25.63
C TYR A 278 -10.69 11.73 26.59
N GLU A 279 -11.86 11.74 27.25
CA GLU A 279 -12.21 10.69 28.21
C GLU A 279 -13.71 10.38 28.26
N GLY A 280 -14.02 9.15 28.67
CA GLY A 280 -15.37 8.62 28.76
C GLY A 280 -15.38 7.10 28.75
N TRP A 281 -16.42 6.51 28.17
CA TRP A 281 -16.55 5.07 28.00
C TRP A 281 -16.97 4.69 26.59
N ILE A 282 -16.47 3.54 26.13
CA ILE A 282 -16.96 2.83 24.96
C ILE A 282 -17.72 1.58 25.41
N GLU A 283 -18.82 1.26 24.74
CA GLU A 283 -19.59 0.03 24.95
C GLU A 283 -19.67 -0.72 23.61
N ALA A 284 -19.11 -1.93 23.61
CA ALA A 284 -19.02 -2.77 22.42
C ALA A 284 -20.37 -3.41 22.08
N PRO A 285 -20.76 -3.44 20.80
CA PRO A 285 -22.00 -4.08 20.36
C PRO A 285 -21.91 -5.61 20.43
N GLU A 286 -20.70 -6.17 20.40
CA GLU A 286 -20.40 -7.60 20.37
C GLU A 286 -19.12 -7.87 21.20
N THR A 287 -18.97 -9.10 21.72
CA THR A 287 -17.72 -9.50 22.42
C THR A 287 -16.69 -9.90 21.37
N GLY A 288 -15.46 -9.39 21.49
CA GLY A 288 -14.39 -9.75 20.57
C GLY A 288 -13.11 -8.95 20.76
N ASP A 289 -12.12 -9.25 19.91
CA ASP A 289 -10.87 -8.52 19.81
C ASP A 289 -11.02 -7.41 18.78
N TYR A 290 -10.81 -6.16 19.21
CA TYR A 290 -10.95 -4.97 18.39
C TYR A 290 -9.58 -4.39 18.06
N ASP A 291 -9.26 -4.27 16.77
CA ASP A 291 -8.02 -3.68 16.28
C ASP A 291 -8.16 -2.18 16.10
N PHE A 292 -7.52 -1.41 16.97
CA PHE A 292 -7.50 0.04 16.92
C PHE A 292 -6.31 0.56 16.11
N ILE A 293 -6.51 1.73 15.51
CA ILE A 293 -5.46 2.57 14.93
C ILE A 293 -5.54 3.97 15.53
N GLN A 294 -4.45 4.37 16.20
CA GLN A 294 -4.27 5.74 16.68
C GLN A 294 -3.41 6.51 15.68
N TYR A 295 -3.98 7.56 15.10
CA TYR A 295 -3.25 8.55 14.31
C TYR A 295 -2.77 9.68 15.24
N TYR A 296 -1.48 10.03 15.18
CA TYR A 296 -0.89 10.95 16.15
C TYR A 296 0.22 11.85 15.61
N ALA A 297 0.16 13.10 16.04
CA ALA A 297 1.25 14.08 16.06
C ALA A 297 1.25 14.78 17.44
N GLY A 298 2.38 15.38 17.81
CA GLY A 298 2.62 15.81 19.19
C GLY A 298 2.77 14.61 20.13
N PHE A 299 2.74 14.85 21.45
CA PHE A 299 2.81 13.77 22.43
C PHE A 299 1.42 13.16 22.63
N GLN A 300 1.29 11.84 22.53
CA GLN A 300 0.05 11.12 22.81
C GLN A 300 0.27 9.89 23.67
N GLN A 301 -0.70 9.59 24.54
CA GLN A 301 -0.77 8.38 25.36
C GLN A 301 -2.24 7.96 25.48
N THR A 302 -2.52 6.66 25.36
CA THR A 302 -3.89 6.14 25.37
C THR A 302 -4.02 4.99 26.37
N THR A 303 -5.10 5.04 27.17
CA THR A 303 -5.53 3.93 28.03
C THR A 303 -6.95 3.50 27.69
N ILE A 304 -7.18 2.19 27.70
CA ILE A 304 -8.49 1.56 27.52
C ILE A 304 -8.64 0.46 28.57
N GLY A 305 -9.78 0.40 29.25
CA GLY A 305 -10.02 -0.60 30.31
C GLY A 305 -9.07 -0.44 31.51
N GLY A 306 -8.47 0.74 31.70
CA GLY A 306 -7.45 0.99 32.72
C GLY A 306 -6.05 0.46 32.36
N GLN A 307 -5.86 -0.12 31.17
CA GLN A 307 -4.56 -0.56 30.67
C GLN A 307 -3.96 0.49 29.72
N GLU A 308 -2.65 0.70 29.79
CA GLU A 308 -1.92 1.50 28.80
C GLU A 308 -1.80 0.69 27.50
N VAL A 309 -2.53 1.12 26.47
CA VAL A 309 -2.53 0.46 25.15
C VAL A 309 -1.60 1.16 24.16
N MET A 310 -1.31 2.44 24.41
CA MET A 310 -0.26 3.19 23.72
C MET A 310 0.51 4.01 24.74
N SER A 311 1.78 3.63 24.94
CA SER A 311 2.72 4.40 25.74
C SER A 311 2.99 5.77 25.11
N ARG A 312 3.51 6.71 25.91
CA ARG A 312 3.74 8.08 25.46
C ARG A 312 4.65 8.12 24.23
N ARG A 313 4.09 8.52 23.09
CA ARG A 313 4.76 8.63 21.79
C ARG A 313 4.73 10.06 21.28
N TRP A 314 5.69 10.40 20.42
CA TRP A 314 5.80 11.72 19.83
C TRP A 314 6.15 11.66 18.34
N ARG A 315 5.56 12.58 17.57
CA ARG A 315 5.95 12.95 16.21
C ARG A 315 5.89 14.47 16.09
N PRO A 316 6.73 15.11 15.26
CA PRO A 316 6.57 16.53 14.98
C PRO A 316 5.17 16.79 14.42
N ALA A 317 4.59 17.93 14.78
CA ALA A 317 3.17 18.21 14.57
C ALA A 317 2.72 18.12 13.10
N TRP A 318 3.62 18.36 12.15
CA TRP A 318 3.37 18.34 10.71
C TRP A 318 3.56 16.96 10.04
N ASN A 319 4.10 15.95 10.73
CA ASN A 319 4.33 14.60 10.17
C ASN A 319 3.75 13.50 11.07
N PRO A 320 2.42 13.45 11.19
CA PRO A 320 1.75 12.45 12.00
C PRO A 320 2.06 11.02 11.54
N ASN A 321 1.79 10.07 12.42
CA ASN A 321 2.00 8.65 12.16
C ASN A 321 0.85 7.82 12.74
N SER A 322 0.83 6.54 12.42
CA SER A 322 -0.12 5.58 12.98
C SER A 322 0.55 4.63 13.97
N TYR A 323 -0.17 4.24 15.01
CA TYR A 323 0.17 3.15 15.92
C TYR A 323 -1.05 2.27 16.11
N LYS A 324 -0.86 0.95 16.12
CA LYS A 324 -1.96 -0.02 16.20
C LYS A 324 -1.87 -0.81 17.50
N PHE A 325 -3.01 -1.22 18.02
CA PHE A 325 -3.12 -2.08 19.19
C PHE A 325 -4.47 -2.79 19.19
N THR A 326 -4.53 -3.97 19.81
CA THR A 326 -5.74 -4.79 19.92
C THR A 326 -6.25 -4.77 21.35
N VAL A 327 -7.56 -4.64 21.54
CA VAL A 327 -8.20 -4.71 22.87
C VAL A 327 -9.38 -5.66 22.84
N HIS A 328 -9.40 -6.61 23.78
CA HIS A 328 -10.57 -7.45 24.00
C HIS A 328 -11.66 -6.66 24.73
N LEU A 329 -12.87 -6.62 24.16
CA LEU A 329 -14.02 -5.92 24.73
C LEU A 329 -15.21 -6.88 24.86
N GLU A 330 -15.97 -6.71 25.93
CA GLU A 330 -17.16 -7.51 26.23
C GLU A 330 -18.44 -6.75 25.86
N GLN A 331 -19.38 -7.45 25.22
CA GLN A 331 -20.65 -6.88 24.80
C GLN A 331 -21.40 -6.24 25.97
N GLY A 332 -21.85 -4.98 25.78
CA GLY A 332 -22.63 -4.25 26.78
C GLY A 332 -21.84 -3.82 28.03
N VAL A 333 -20.54 -4.09 28.10
CA VAL A 333 -19.68 -3.61 29.19
C VAL A 333 -19.12 -2.24 28.80
N ARG A 334 -19.34 -1.25 29.67
CA ARG A 334 -18.75 0.09 29.52
C ARG A 334 -17.29 0.06 29.92
N THR A 335 -16.42 0.16 28.93
CA THR A 335 -14.97 0.16 29.11
C THR A 335 -14.45 1.59 29.08
N PRO A 336 -13.75 2.07 30.13
CA PRO A 336 -13.23 3.43 30.15
C PRO A 336 -12.17 3.62 29.07
N VAL A 337 -12.22 4.77 28.38
CA VAL A 337 -11.19 5.22 27.42
C VAL A 337 -10.67 6.58 27.86
N ARG A 338 -9.35 6.77 27.76
CA ARG A 338 -8.71 8.05 28.01
C ARG A 338 -7.53 8.24 27.07
N ILE A 339 -7.48 9.39 26.41
CA ILE A 339 -6.37 9.81 25.56
C ILE A 339 -5.85 11.14 26.09
N GLU A 340 -4.55 11.22 26.37
CA GLU A 340 -3.86 12.47 26.68
C GLU A 340 -3.05 12.90 25.47
N TRP A 341 -3.20 14.17 25.07
CA TRP A 341 -2.56 14.74 23.89
C TRP A 341 -1.97 16.11 24.19
N GLU A 342 -0.70 16.30 23.82
CA GLU A 342 -0.03 17.60 23.79
C GLU A 342 0.31 17.88 22.32
N PRO A 343 -0.44 18.77 21.63
CA PRO A 343 -0.36 18.95 20.18
C PRO A 343 1.03 19.33 19.64
N ASP A 344 1.83 20.04 20.43
CA ASP A 344 3.20 20.45 20.10
C ASP A 344 3.32 21.25 18.77
N GLY A 345 2.27 21.98 18.42
CA GLY A 345 2.20 22.81 17.22
C GLY A 345 0.87 23.54 17.11
N ASP A 346 0.82 24.59 16.28
CA ASP A 346 -0.42 25.33 16.00
C ASP A 346 -1.41 24.51 15.16
N VAL A 347 -0.87 23.60 14.34
CA VAL A 347 -1.59 22.57 13.60
C VAL A 347 -0.98 21.23 13.98
N SER A 348 -1.81 20.27 14.38
CA SER A 348 -1.41 18.94 14.81
C SER A 348 -2.58 17.96 14.64
N TYR A 349 -2.32 16.67 14.79
CA TYR A 349 -3.26 15.61 14.39
C TYR A 349 -3.50 14.61 15.50
N ILE A 350 -4.75 14.19 15.63
CA ILE A 350 -5.16 13.10 16.49
C ILE A 350 -6.35 12.36 15.87
N GLY A 351 -6.31 11.04 15.89
CA GLY A 351 -7.46 10.24 15.55
C GLY A 351 -7.40 8.88 16.23
N LEU A 352 -8.55 8.34 16.62
CA LEU A 352 -8.67 6.97 17.09
C LEU A 352 -9.80 6.30 16.32
N ARG A 353 -9.44 5.27 15.56
CA ARG A 353 -10.36 4.48 14.74
C ARG A 353 -10.21 3.00 15.06
N VAL A 354 -11.17 2.19 14.64
CA VAL A 354 -11.19 0.74 14.90
C VAL A 354 -11.55 -0.01 13.63
N ALA A 355 -10.91 -1.16 13.39
CA ALA A 355 -11.28 -2.01 12.27
C ALA A 355 -12.66 -2.62 12.56
N PRO A 356 -13.52 -2.78 11.55
CA PRO A 356 -14.70 -3.61 11.70
C PRO A 356 -14.29 -5.00 12.20
N LEU A 357 -15.11 -5.63 13.06
CA LEU A 357 -14.86 -7.01 13.47
C LEU A 357 -14.64 -7.90 12.25
N GLU A 358 -13.68 -8.81 12.38
CA GLU A 358 -13.33 -9.74 11.31
C GLU A 358 -14.58 -10.51 10.88
N ASP A 359 -14.79 -10.58 9.57
CA ASP A 359 -15.83 -11.42 9.01
C ASP A 359 -15.47 -12.88 9.33
N PRO A 360 -16.36 -13.67 9.98
CA PRO A 360 -16.08 -15.07 10.26
C PRO A 360 -15.72 -15.89 9.02
N GLU A 361 -16.14 -15.48 7.81
CA GLU A 361 -15.70 -16.12 6.57
C GLU A 361 -14.22 -15.84 6.25
N LEU A 362 -13.68 -14.71 6.70
CA LEU A 362 -12.29 -14.31 6.49
C LEU A 362 -11.34 -14.86 7.53
N GLN A 363 -11.85 -15.48 8.61
CA GLN A 363 -11.02 -16.04 9.66
C GLN A 363 -9.89 -16.88 9.02
N ASP A 364 -10.21 -17.95 8.33
CA ASP A 364 -9.16 -18.84 7.77
C ASP A 364 -8.54 -18.29 6.46
N HIS A 365 -8.82 -17.00 6.18
CA HIS A 365 -8.49 -16.14 5.06
C HIS A 365 -7.19 -15.32 5.16
N ILE A 366 -6.21 -15.48 4.26
CA ILE A 366 -5.44 -14.30 3.85
C ILE A 366 -6.32 -13.48 2.92
N SER A 367 -6.43 -12.19 3.17
CA SER A 367 -7.13 -11.28 2.27
C SER A 367 -6.24 -10.16 1.77
N PHE A 368 -6.30 -9.94 0.45
CA PHE A 368 -5.75 -8.79 -0.22
C PHE A 368 -6.86 -8.08 -1.00
N TRP A 369 -7.14 -6.83 -0.66
CA TRP A 369 -8.11 -5.99 -1.35
C TRP A 369 -7.39 -4.89 -2.14
N SER A 370 -7.90 -4.54 -3.33
CA SER A 370 -7.44 -3.38 -4.11
C SER A 370 -8.63 -2.62 -4.70
N GLU A 371 -8.58 -1.29 -4.62
CA GLU A 371 -9.69 -0.40 -4.91
C GLU A 371 -10.12 -0.37 -6.37
N PHE A 372 -9.17 -0.37 -7.31
CA PHE A 372 -9.43 -0.11 -8.72
C PHE A 372 -8.53 -0.93 -9.63
N GLU A 373 -9.02 -2.11 -10.04
CA GLU A 373 -8.28 -3.05 -10.88
C GLU A 373 -9.11 -3.54 -12.08
N PRO A 374 -8.49 -3.77 -13.26
CA PRO A 374 -9.21 -4.28 -14.43
C PRO A 374 -9.73 -5.71 -14.22
N TYR A 375 -9.06 -6.48 -13.35
CA TYR A 375 -9.35 -7.86 -12.96
C TYR A 375 -8.42 -8.22 -11.77
N ALA A 376 -8.63 -9.35 -11.09
CA ALA A 376 -7.71 -9.80 -10.04
C ALA A 376 -6.41 -10.31 -10.67
N ASP A 377 -5.24 -9.85 -10.23
CA ASP A 377 -3.96 -10.17 -10.86
C ASP A 377 -2.82 -10.28 -9.86
N TYR A 378 -2.24 -11.47 -9.75
CA TYR A 378 -1.11 -11.72 -8.85
C TYR A 378 -0.16 -12.78 -9.44
N TYR A 379 1.05 -12.84 -8.89
CA TYR A 379 2.05 -13.84 -9.20
C TYR A 379 2.30 -14.68 -7.96
N LEU A 380 2.15 -15.99 -8.11
CA LEU A 380 2.65 -16.95 -7.15
C LEU A 380 4.10 -17.29 -7.48
N ILE A 381 4.97 -17.18 -6.49
CA ILE A 381 6.39 -17.50 -6.57
C ILE A 381 6.68 -18.62 -5.59
N TRP A 382 7.03 -19.80 -6.09
CA TRP A 382 7.61 -20.87 -5.29
C TRP A 382 9.12 -20.69 -5.16
N GLY A 383 9.64 -20.73 -3.95
CA GLY A 383 11.06 -20.58 -3.66
C GLY A 383 11.66 -21.68 -2.80
N GLY A 384 10.84 -22.42 -2.06
CA GLY A 384 11.26 -23.40 -1.06
C GLY A 384 11.80 -22.78 0.23
N ASP A 385 12.39 -21.59 0.15
CA ASP A 385 12.81 -20.75 1.29
C ASP A 385 12.67 -19.25 0.94
N TYR A 386 12.96 -18.38 1.92
CA TYR A 386 12.85 -16.94 1.77
C TYR A 386 13.73 -16.38 0.62
N ASP A 387 14.97 -16.83 0.48
CA ASP A 387 15.88 -16.34 -0.56
C ASP A 387 15.47 -16.82 -1.97
N GLY A 388 14.92 -18.01 -2.08
CA GLY A 388 14.31 -18.54 -3.30
C GLY A 388 13.11 -17.71 -3.73
N VAL A 389 12.26 -17.31 -2.79
CA VAL A 389 11.13 -16.42 -3.06
C VAL A 389 11.60 -15.04 -3.52
N ILE A 390 12.59 -14.44 -2.83
CA ILE A 390 13.18 -13.17 -3.26
C ILE A 390 13.83 -13.29 -4.64
N ARG A 391 14.48 -14.41 -4.97
CA ARG A 391 15.04 -14.67 -6.30
C ARG A 391 13.95 -14.63 -7.38
N GLY A 392 12.79 -15.24 -7.13
CA GLY A 392 11.64 -15.18 -8.04
C GLY A 392 11.07 -13.77 -8.16
N TYR A 393 10.93 -13.04 -7.05
CA TYR A 393 10.56 -11.62 -7.07
C TYR A 393 11.51 -10.77 -7.93
N ARG A 394 12.83 -10.98 -7.83
CA ARG A 394 13.84 -10.26 -8.64
C ARG A 394 13.87 -10.70 -10.11
N LYS A 395 13.40 -11.91 -10.42
CA LYS A 395 13.18 -12.33 -11.81
C LYS A 395 12.02 -11.55 -12.43
N LEU A 396 10.94 -11.36 -11.68
CA LEU A 396 9.78 -10.58 -12.11
C LEU A 396 10.06 -9.08 -12.18
N THR A 397 10.67 -8.51 -11.13
CA THR A 397 10.76 -7.05 -10.94
C THR A 397 12.09 -6.43 -11.33
N GLY A 398 13.05 -7.25 -11.78
CA GLY A 398 14.38 -6.83 -12.17
C GLY A 398 15.43 -7.11 -11.09
N LYS A 399 16.67 -7.35 -11.56
CA LYS A 399 17.81 -7.58 -10.67
C LYS A 399 18.14 -6.29 -9.92
N ALA A 400 18.45 -6.41 -8.63
CA ALA A 400 19.09 -5.35 -7.87
C ALA A 400 20.52 -5.15 -8.41
N PRO A 401 20.86 -4.00 -9.03
CA PRO A 401 22.21 -3.75 -9.50
C PRO A 401 23.20 -3.67 -8.35
N VAL A 402 24.47 -3.97 -8.61
CA VAL A 402 25.53 -3.71 -7.63
C VAL A 402 25.66 -2.19 -7.47
N MET A 403 25.40 -1.70 -6.27
CA MET A 403 25.61 -0.29 -5.95
C MET A 403 27.10 0.06 -6.07
N PRO A 404 27.46 1.28 -6.51
CA PRO A 404 28.83 1.75 -6.46
C PRO A 404 29.40 1.57 -5.04
N LYS A 405 30.65 1.10 -4.92
CA LYS A 405 31.23 0.68 -3.62
C LYS A 405 31.14 1.77 -2.53
N TRP A 406 31.28 3.04 -2.90
CA TRP A 406 31.21 4.18 -1.98
C TRP A 406 29.83 4.36 -1.32
N VAL A 407 28.76 3.80 -1.90
CA VAL A 407 27.41 3.79 -1.30
C VAL A 407 27.39 3.00 0.02
N LEU A 408 28.26 2.00 0.17
CA LEU A 408 28.38 1.20 1.39
C LEU A 408 29.22 1.89 2.48
N GLY A 409 29.83 3.04 2.17
CA GLY A 409 30.57 3.87 3.11
C GLY A 409 29.66 4.73 3.99
N PHE A 410 30.26 5.57 4.83
CA PHE A 410 29.50 6.49 5.69
C PHE A 410 28.98 7.70 4.89
N TRP A 411 27.74 8.11 5.18
CA TRP A 411 27.06 9.25 4.58
C TRP A 411 26.82 10.33 5.63
N GLN A 412 27.37 11.53 5.42
CA GLN A 412 26.98 12.70 6.19
C GLN A 412 25.96 13.52 5.41
N SER A 413 24.80 13.74 6.02
CA SER A 413 23.77 14.65 5.53
C SER A 413 23.39 15.67 6.61
N ARG A 414 22.66 16.71 6.23
CA ARG A 414 22.03 17.68 7.12
C ARG A 414 20.79 18.21 6.41
N GLU A 415 19.73 18.48 7.19
CA GLU A 415 18.63 19.38 6.81
C GLU A 415 18.93 20.72 7.52
N ARG A 416 19.59 21.68 6.87
CA ARG A 416 20.30 21.62 5.59
C ARG A 416 21.68 22.27 5.66
N TYR A 417 22.60 21.90 4.78
CA TYR A 417 23.75 22.76 4.51
C TYR A 417 23.25 24.01 3.78
N SER A 418 23.66 25.19 4.27
CA SER A 418 23.13 26.47 3.80
C SER A 418 24.00 27.14 2.75
N THR A 419 25.28 26.77 2.68
CA THR A 419 26.26 27.34 1.75
C THR A 419 27.24 26.27 1.24
N GLN A 420 27.87 26.56 0.10
CA GLN A 420 28.98 25.78 -0.44
C GLN A 420 30.11 25.56 0.58
N GLN A 421 30.45 26.59 1.37
CA GLN A 421 31.51 26.50 2.37
C GLN A 421 31.19 25.47 3.45
N GLU A 422 29.93 25.36 3.90
CA GLU A 422 29.54 24.39 4.92
C GLU A 422 29.69 22.94 4.44
N VAL A 423 29.36 22.67 3.17
CA VAL A 423 29.56 21.34 2.56
C VAL A 423 31.05 20.98 2.59
N VAL A 424 31.89 21.83 1.99
CA VAL A 424 33.33 21.56 1.84
C VAL A 424 34.02 21.47 3.21
N SER A 425 33.75 22.44 4.10
CA SER A 425 34.39 22.46 5.43
C SER A 425 33.94 21.31 6.32
N THR A 426 32.70 20.82 6.20
CA THR A 426 32.24 19.65 6.95
C THR A 426 33.00 18.39 6.51
N LEU A 427 33.11 18.14 5.19
CA LEU A 427 33.88 17.00 4.70
C LEU A 427 35.37 17.11 5.08
N ALA A 428 35.95 18.31 4.96
CA ALA A 428 37.33 18.57 5.37
C ALA A 428 37.55 18.28 6.86
N GLU A 429 36.57 18.56 7.71
CA GLU A 429 36.66 18.30 9.14
C GLU A 429 36.69 16.79 9.46
N PHE A 430 35.90 15.98 8.75
CA PHE A 430 36.00 14.51 8.85
C PHE A 430 37.40 14.02 8.45
N ARG A 431 37.93 14.54 7.34
CA ARG A 431 39.29 14.21 6.87
C ARG A 431 40.36 14.60 7.89
N ARG A 432 40.29 15.83 8.42
CA ARG A 432 41.20 16.34 9.44
C ARG A 432 41.20 15.49 10.71
N ARG A 433 40.04 14.95 11.09
CA ARG A 433 39.88 14.09 12.28
C ARG A 433 40.16 12.61 12.01
N HIS A 434 40.50 12.23 10.78
CA HIS A 434 40.66 10.83 10.37
C HIS A 434 39.41 9.96 10.66
N ILE A 435 38.22 10.55 10.53
CA ILE A 435 36.94 9.82 10.62
C ILE A 435 36.55 9.38 9.19
N PRO A 436 36.37 8.07 8.93
CA PRO A 436 35.99 7.59 7.59
C PRO A 436 34.64 8.16 7.12
N ILE A 437 34.60 8.66 5.89
CA ILE A 437 33.40 9.16 5.22
C ILE A 437 33.59 9.05 3.70
N ASP A 438 32.57 8.61 3.00
CA ASP A 438 32.56 8.51 1.53
C ASP A 438 31.66 9.57 0.91
N ASN A 439 30.54 9.91 1.54
CA ASN A 439 29.47 10.68 0.91
C ASN A 439 29.07 11.91 1.74
N ILE A 440 28.85 13.03 1.06
CA ILE A 440 28.23 14.24 1.63
C ILE A 440 27.00 14.63 0.80
N VAL A 441 25.94 15.06 1.48
CA VAL A 441 24.63 15.30 0.86
C VAL A 441 24.23 16.77 1.00
N GLN A 442 23.94 17.43 -0.12
CA GLN A 442 23.27 18.72 -0.14
C GLN A 442 21.75 18.50 -0.19
N ASP A 443 21.07 18.93 0.87
CA ASP A 443 19.61 18.89 0.95
C ASP A 443 18.95 20.08 0.22
N TRP A 444 17.63 20.21 0.33
CA TRP A 444 16.77 21.20 -0.33
C TRP A 444 17.19 22.66 -0.11
N GLN A 445 16.57 23.59 -0.86
CA GLN A 445 16.76 25.04 -0.74
C GLN A 445 18.19 25.54 -1.02
N TYR A 446 18.90 24.90 -1.95
CA TYR A 446 20.13 25.46 -2.56
C TYR A 446 19.84 26.48 -3.67
N TRP A 447 18.60 26.52 -4.17
CA TRP A 447 18.10 27.49 -5.15
C TRP A 447 17.69 28.83 -4.53
N LYS A 448 17.46 29.85 -5.37
CA LYS A 448 16.86 31.13 -4.95
C LYS A 448 15.45 30.90 -4.42
N ASP A 449 15.06 31.60 -3.36
CA ASP A 449 13.85 31.31 -2.58
C ASP A 449 12.59 31.08 -3.43
N ASP A 450 12.34 31.93 -4.43
CA ASP A 450 11.18 31.92 -5.31
C ASP A 450 11.35 31.05 -6.57
N GLN A 451 12.34 30.15 -6.62
CA GLN A 451 12.75 29.40 -7.82
C GLN A 451 12.86 27.88 -7.60
N TRP A 452 12.04 27.29 -6.72
CA TRP A 452 12.02 25.83 -6.54
C TRP A 452 11.65 25.13 -7.85
N GLY A 453 12.52 24.24 -8.33
CA GLY A 453 12.32 23.48 -9.56
C GLY A 453 13.03 24.09 -10.77
N SER A 454 13.64 25.27 -10.63
CA SER A 454 14.57 25.81 -11.65
C SER A 454 15.88 25.02 -11.73
N HIS A 455 16.21 24.27 -10.67
CA HIS A 455 17.48 23.55 -10.49
C HIS A 455 18.73 24.44 -10.49
N ALA A 456 18.58 25.77 -10.47
CA ALA A 456 19.69 26.71 -10.38
C ALA A 456 20.15 26.89 -8.93
N PHE A 457 21.46 27.06 -8.71
CA PHE A 457 22.02 27.43 -7.42
C PHE A 457 21.83 28.92 -7.11
N ASP A 458 21.60 29.24 -5.85
CA ASP A 458 21.68 30.61 -5.35
C ASP A 458 23.15 31.03 -5.23
N GLU A 459 23.62 31.79 -6.22
CA GLU A 459 25.00 32.30 -6.34
C GLU A 459 25.51 33.03 -5.09
N ALA A 460 24.63 33.61 -4.27
CA ALA A 460 25.05 34.26 -3.03
C ALA A 460 25.55 33.26 -1.97
N ARG A 461 25.08 32.01 -2.02
CA ARG A 461 25.38 30.93 -1.06
C ARG A 461 26.24 29.82 -1.67
N TYR A 462 26.14 29.65 -2.98
CA TYR A 462 26.87 28.68 -3.79
C TYR A 462 27.47 29.40 -5.01
N PRO A 463 28.48 30.25 -4.79
CA PRO A 463 29.04 31.08 -5.86
C PRO A 463 29.76 30.28 -6.95
N ASP A 464 30.20 29.05 -6.65
CA ASP A 464 30.94 28.20 -7.59
C ASP A 464 30.66 26.70 -7.30
N PRO A 465 29.49 26.18 -7.72
CA PRO A 465 29.11 24.78 -7.48
C PRO A 465 30.11 23.79 -8.10
N GLU A 466 30.70 24.10 -9.26
CA GLU A 466 31.71 23.25 -9.89
C GLU A 466 32.93 23.11 -8.97
N LYS A 467 33.45 24.22 -8.44
CA LYS A 467 34.53 24.18 -7.45
C LYS A 467 34.13 23.42 -6.18
N MET A 468 32.88 23.53 -5.72
CA MET A 468 32.40 22.77 -4.56
C MET A 468 32.56 21.26 -4.79
N LEU A 469 32.13 20.77 -5.97
CA LEU A 469 32.23 19.36 -6.35
C LEU A 469 33.69 18.95 -6.52
N ASP A 470 34.53 19.78 -7.14
CA ASP A 470 35.96 19.55 -7.27
C ASP A 470 36.66 19.42 -5.91
N ASP A 471 36.36 20.30 -4.97
CA ASP A 471 36.91 20.24 -3.61
C ASP A 471 36.47 18.96 -2.89
N VAL A 472 35.20 18.54 -3.05
CA VAL A 472 34.68 17.27 -2.51
C VAL A 472 35.43 16.07 -3.12
N HIS A 473 35.59 16.04 -4.44
CA HIS A 473 36.28 14.97 -5.14
C HIS A 473 37.78 14.93 -4.83
N ALA A 474 38.44 16.08 -4.67
CA ALA A 474 39.85 16.20 -4.25
C ALA A 474 40.07 15.61 -2.85
N MET A 475 39.05 15.64 -2.00
CA MET A 475 39.03 14.96 -0.69
C MET A 475 38.56 13.50 -0.77
N HIS A 476 38.47 12.90 -1.97
CA HIS A 476 37.94 11.56 -2.18
C HIS A 476 36.51 11.36 -1.63
N GLY A 477 35.69 12.42 -1.59
CA GLY A 477 34.28 12.34 -1.27
C GLY A 477 33.41 12.16 -2.51
N ARG A 478 32.16 11.78 -2.30
CA ARG A 478 31.07 11.78 -3.28
C ARG A 478 29.98 12.74 -2.84
N PHE A 479 29.34 13.36 -3.81
CA PHE A 479 28.29 14.34 -3.59
C PHE A 479 26.93 13.78 -4.04
N MET A 480 25.90 14.01 -3.24
CA MET A 480 24.51 13.74 -3.60
C MET A 480 23.69 15.01 -3.37
N ILE A 481 22.71 15.28 -4.23
CA ILE A 481 21.88 16.49 -4.19
C ILE A 481 20.40 16.15 -4.18
N SER A 482 19.64 16.95 -3.43
CA SER A 482 18.17 16.88 -3.36
C SER A 482 17.54 17.42 -4.64
N VAL A 483 16.70 16.62 -5.30
CA VAL A 483 15.85 17.06 -6.42
C VAL A 483 14.46 16.51 -6.19
N TRP A 484 13.46 17.38 -6.33
CA TRP A 484 12.07 17.05 -6.04
C TRP A 484 11.25 17.00 -7.33
N PRO A 485 10.18 16.20 -7.39
CA PRO A 485 9.17 16.27 -8.45
C PRO A 485 8.29 17.53 -8.38
N LYS A 486 8.68 18.52 -7.56
CA LYS A 486 7.94 19.75 -7.25
C LYS A 486 8.55 20.95 -7.98
N PHE A 487 7.67 21.79 -8.50
CA PHE A 487 8.03 23.01 -9.20
C PHE A 487 7.16 24.19 -8.76
N TYR A 488 7.75 25.37 -8.63
CA TYR A 488 6.98 26.61 -8.52
C TYR A 488 6.43 27.02 -9.87
N THR A 489 5.21 27.56 -9.83
CA THR A 489 4.41 27.83 -11.04
C THR A 489 5.01 28.94 -11.91
N ASN A 490 5.88 29.77 -11.32
CA ASN A 490 6.61 30.84 -12.00
C ASN A 490 7.87 30.37 -12.75
N THR A 491 8.38 29.16 -12.50
CA THR A 491 9.61 28.64 -13.13
C THR A 491 9.39 28.27 -14.59
N ASP A 492 10.43 28.40 -15.42
CA ASP A 492 10.35 28.04 -16.84
C ASP A 492 10.21 26.51 -17.03
N HIS A 493 10.84 25.71 -16.17
CA HIS A 493 10.66 24.25 -16.15
C HIS A 493 9.20 23.84 -15.91
N TYR A 494 8.50 24.48 -14.96
CA TYR A 494 7.08 24.21 -14.74
C TYR A 494 6.23 24.57 -15.95
N LYS A 495 6.45 25.75 -16.54
CA LYS A 495 5.69 26.22 -17.71
C LYS A 495 5.88 25.26 -18.88
N GLU A 496 7.09 24.72 -19.06
CA GLU A 496 7.38 23.72 -20.09
C GLU A 496 6.63 22.40 -19.84
N LEU A 497 6.72 21.85 -18.63
CA LEU A 497 6.00 20.63 -18.23
C LEU A 497 4.49 20.79 -18.39
N LYS A 498 3.94 21.91 -17.91
CA LYS A 498 2.50 22.23 -18.01
C LYS A 498 2.06 22.39 -19.47
N ALA A 499 2.82 23.11 -20.29
CA ALA A 499 2.50 23.29 -21.71
C ALA A 499 2.50 21.95 -22.48
N ALA A 500 3.31 20.99 -22.06
CA ALA A 500 3.35 19.64 -22.63
C ALA A 500 2.30 18.67 -22.05
N GLY A 501 1.53 19.10 -21.04
CA GLY A 501 0.54 18.25 -20.35
C GLY A 501 1.15 17.24 -19.38
N TYR A 502 2.38 17.49 -18.89
CA TYR A 502 3.11 16.63 -17.95
C TYR A 502 3.15 17.19 -16.53
N ALA A 503 2.23 18.07 -16.16
CA ALA A 503 2.09 18.61 -14.82
C ALA A 503 0.67 18.41 -14.29
N TYR A 504 0.53 18.05 -13.03
CA TYR A 504 -0.75 18.15 -12.34
C TYR A 504 -1.08 19.63 -12.11
N THR A 505 -2.32 20.03 -12.34
CA THR A 505 -2.72 21.46 -12.25
C THR A 505 -3.59 21.76 -11.04
N HIS A 506 -4.12 20.74 -10.36
CA HIS A 506 -5.09 20.94 -9.27
C HIS A 506 -4.54 21.81 -8.11
N ALA A 507 -3.28 21.61 -7.72
CA ALA A 507 -2.66 22.39 -6.64
C ALA A 507 -2.53 23.89 -7.02
N GLU A 508 -2.15 24.18 -8.26
CA GLU A 508 -2.10 25.54 -8.79
C GLU A 508 -3.51 26.16 -8.91
N GLU A 509 -4.48 25.40 -9.43
CA GLU A 509 -5.88 25.84 -9.58
C GLU A 509 -6.55 26.15 -8.24
N ALA A 510 -6.22 25.37 -7.20
CA ALA A 510 -6.66 25.61 -5.83
C ALA A 510 -5.88 26.73 -5.12
N GLY A 511 -4.83 27.28 -5.75
CA GLY A 511 -4.00 28.33 -5.19
C GLY A 511 -3.18 27.88 -3.97
N LEU A 512 -2.81 26.60 -3.91
CA LEU A 512 -2.06 26.05 -2.78
C LEU A 512 -0.62 26.61 -2.77
N GLU A 513 -0.26 27.19 -1.64
CA GLU A 513 1.11 27.63 -1.34
C GLU A 513 1.81 26.61 -0.45
N ASP A 514 3.12 26.48 -0.62
CA ASP A 514 3.93 25.73 0.33
C ASP A 514 4.27 26.55 1.58
N TRP A 515 5.06 25.96 2.48
CA TRP A 515 5.49 26.61 3.71
C TRP A 515 6.49 27.77 3.52
N LEU A 516 6.95 28.02 2.29
CA LEU A 516 7.73 29.22 1.93
C LEU A 516 6.84 30.32 1.32
N GLY A 517 5.54 30.07 1.13
CA GLY A 517 4.57 31.04 0.63
C GLY A 517 4.51 31.13 -0.90
N HIS A 518 4.95 30.08 -1.62
CA HIS A 518 4.96 30.07 -3.08
C HIS A 518 4.00 29.03 -3.64
N GLN A 519 3.30 29.40 -4.72
CA GLN A 519 2.43 28.49 -5.45
C GLN A 519 3.25 27.41 -6.17
N GLN A 520 2.78 26.18 -6.07
CA GLN A 520 3.55 25.01 -6.50
C GLN A 520 2.65 23.92 -7.09
N SER A 521 3.26 23.04 -7.89
CA SER A 521 2.66 21.76 -8.23
C SER A 521 3.73 20.70 -8.52
N PHE A 522 3.28 19.50 -8.84
CA PHE A 522 4.09 18.33 -9.14
C PHE A 522 3.94 17.90 -10.60
N TYR A 523 5.03 17.35 -11.17
CA TYR A 523 4.97 16.79 -12.52
C TYR A 523 4.37 15.37 -12.53
N ASP A 524 3.81 14.97 -13.67
CA ASP A 524 3.28 13.63 -13.88
C ASP A 524 4.40 12.64 -14.24
N ALA A 525 4.87 11.88 -13.25
CA ALA A 525 5.90 10.87 -13.43
C ALA A 525 5.43 9.61 -14.19
N TYR A 526 4.13 9.43 -14.41
CA TYR A 526 3.60 8.31 -15.19
C TYR A 526 3.72 8.56 -16.69
N ALA A 527 3.70 9.82 -17.12
CA ALA A 527 3.97 10.19 -18.51
C ALA A 527 5.45 9.94 -18.87
N GLU A 528 5.70 9.14 -19.91
CA GLU A 528 7.06 8.90 -20.41
C GLU A 528 7.76 10.19 -20.83
N GLY A 529 7.06 11.07 -21.56
CA GLY A 529 7.59 12.38 -21.93
C GLY A 529 7.86 13.28 -20.72
N GLY A 530 7.05 13.16 -19.65
CA GLY A 530 7.28 13.86 -18.38
C GLY A 530 8.59 13.43 -17.73
N ARG A 531 8.87 12.12 -17.65
CA ARG A 531 10.14 11.59 -17.13
C ARG A 531 11.35 12.02 -17.94
N GLN A 532 11.24 11.99 -19.27
CA GLN A 532 12.32 12.43 -20.16
C GLN A 532 12.62 13.93 -20.00
N MET A 533 11.56 14.75 -19.91
CA MET A 533 11.69 16.19 -19.70
C MET A 533 12.29 16.51 -18.32
N PHE A 534 11.79 15.86 -17.26
CA PHE A 534 12.31 16.02 -15.91
C PHE A 534 13.81 15.70 -15.83
N TRP A 535 14.24 14.57 -16.41
CA TRP A 535 15.66 14.21 -16.46
C TRP A 535 16.49 15.22 -17.24
N ARG A 536 16.02 15.67 -18.41
CA ARG A 536 16.72 16.66 -19.23
C ARG A 536 16.91 17.98 -18.48
N GLN A 537 15.88 18.47 -17.80
CA GLN A 537 15.96 19.71 -17.02
C GLN A 537 17.01 19.63 -15.91
N ILE A 538 17.16 18.46 -15.28
CA ILE A 538 18.22 18.19 -14.31
C ILE A 538 19.59 18.17 -14.99
N ASP A 539 19.77 17.38 -16.05
CA ASP A 539 21.03 17.18 -16.79
C ASP A 539 21.57 18.48 -17.43
N GLU A 540 20.68 19.38 -17.85
CA GLU A 540 21.05 20.68 -18.42
C GLU A 540 21.41 21.73 -17.35
N SER A 541 20.94 21.57 -16.11
CA SER A 541 21.02 22.61 -15.06
C SER A 541 22.00 22.32 -13.92
N LEU A 542 22.23 21.05 -13.60
CA LEU A 542 23.07 20.55 -12.50
C LEU A 542 24.25 19.77 -13.03
#